data_AF-A0A6V7LT90-F1
#
_entry.id   AF-A0A6V7LT90-F1
#
_cell.length_a   1.000
_cell.length_b   1.000
_cell.length_c   1.000
_cell.angle_alpha   90.00
_cell.angle_beta   90.00
_cell.angle_gamma   90.00
#
_symmetry.space_group_name_H-M   'P 1'
#
loop_
_entity.id
_entity.type
_entity.pdbx_description
1 polymer ?
#
loop_
_entity_poly.entity_id
_entity_poly.type
_entity_poly.pdbx_seq_one_letter_code
_entity_poly.pdbx_strand_id
1 'polypeptide(L)'
;YIEYQYNLGSGPAVIRVTTQRVDNGERHRIILKRQGSDGSIELNGDHTESGVSDGLQQTLNAHGSVYLGGVPDYAMTYGRYHTSFSGCIYTLEVQDSGAIDIGRKALRGKNVFPCTR
;
A
#
# COMPACT_ATOMS: atom_id res chain seq x y z
N TYR A 1 8.05 8.55 6.63
CA TYR A 1 6.79 8.07 7.21
C TYR A 1 6.11 7.17 6.19
N ILE A 2 5.14 6.36 6.61
CA ILE A 2 4.29 5.56 5.72
C ILE A 2 2.87 6.10 5.78
N GLU A 3 2.14 6.00 4.68
CA GLU A 3 0.78 6.53 4.51
C GLU A 3 -0.11 5.48 3.85
N TYR A 4 -1.26 5.22 4.48
CA TYR A 4 -2.35 4.42 3.92
C TYR A 4 -3.53 5.33 3.61
N GLN A 5 -4.05 5.22 2.39
CA GLN A 5 -5.20 5.99 1.93
C GLN A 5 -6.21 5.12 1.19
N TYR A 6 -7.50 5.44 1.39
CA TYR A 6 -8.61 4.86 0.64
C TYR A 6 -9.76 5.86 0.57
N ASN A 7 -10.52 5.84 -0.53
CA ASN A 7 -11.69 6.71 -0.72
C ASN A 7 -12.89 5.84 -1.11
N LEU A 8 -13.99 5.96 -0.37
CA LEU A 8 -15.22 5.19 -0.56
C LEU A 8 -16.34 5.99 -1.26
N GLY A 9 -16.06 7.23 -1.68
CA GLY A 9 -16.98 8.11 -2.42
C GLY A 9 -17.17 9.50 -1.81
N SER A 10 -16.83 9.68 -0.53
CA SER A 10 -17.02 10.94 0.21
C SER A 10 -15.72 11.66 0.56
N GLY A 11 -14.58 11.17 0.09
CA GLY A 11 -13.26 11.72 0.39
C GLY A 11 -12.28 10.64 0.87
N PRO A 12 -10.97 10.92 0.83
CA PRO A 12 -9.97 9.96 1.27
C PRO A 12 -9.84 9.94 2.80
N ALA A 13 -9.90 8.75 3.39
CA ALA A 13 -9.28 8.50 4.68
C ALA A 13 -7.75 8.53 4.49
N VAL A 14 -7.04 9.19 5.41
CA VAL A 14 -5.57 9.26 5.37
C VAL A 14 -4.98 8.93 6.73
N ILE A 15 -4.25 7.81 6.79
CA ILE A 15 -3.68 7.27 8.03
C ILE A 15 -2.16 7.22 7.86
N ARG A 16 -1.41 7.77 8.81
CA ARG A 16 0.05 7.94 8.70
C ARG A 16 0.76 7.48 9.96
N VAL A 17 1.81 6.68 9.80
CA VAL A 17 2.78 6.43 10.87
C VAL A 17 3.97 7.36 10.66
N THR A 18 4.05 8.42 11.47
CA THR A 18 5.10 9.45 11.39
C THR A 18 6.21 9.28 12.43
N THR A 19 5.99 8.45 13.44
CA THR A 19 6.91 8.18 14.56
C THR A 19 8.16 7.42 14.15
N GLN A 20 8.10 6.63 13.07
CA GLN A 20 9.20 5.80 12.57
C GLN A 20 9.50 6.07 11.10
N ARG A 21 10.80 6.12 10.78
CA ARG A 21 11.31 6.16 9.40
C ARG A 21 11.42 4.75 8.84
N VAL A 22 11.18 4.62 7.54
CA VAL A 22 11.25 3.35 6.79
C VAL A 22 12.29 3.35 5.68
N ASP A 23 13.05 4.45 5.59
CA ASP A 23 14.10 4.70 4.60
C ASP A 23 15.50 4.57 5.22
N ASN A 24 15.63 3.65 6.19
CA ASN A 24 16.87 3.39 6.93
C ASN A 24 17.68 2.21 6.37
N GLY A 25 17.22 1.58 5.28
CA GLY A 25 17.85 0.39 4.68
C GLY A 25 17.53 -0.93 5.38
N GLU A 26 16.67 -0.91 6.40
CA GLU A 26 16.24 -2.12 7.11
C GLU A 26 14.94 -2.67 6.55
N ARG A 27 14.66 -3.94 6.86
CA ARG A 27 13.41 -4.59 6.47
C ARG A 27 12.28 -4.14 7.40
N HIS A 28 11.22 -3.60 6.82
CA HIS A 28 9.99 -3.26 7.54
C HIS A 28 8.85 -4.22 7.17
N ARG A 29 8.00 -4.53 8.16
CA ARG A 29 6.73 -5.25 7.95
C ARG A 29 5.59 -4.26 8.08
N ILE A 30 4.75 -4.16 7.06
CA ILE A 30 3.58 -3.26 7.05
C ILE A 30 2.33 -4.12 6.85
N ILE A 31 1.34 -3.98 7.74
CA ILE A 31 0.00 -4.56 7.54
C ILE A 31 -1.00 -3.44 7.36
N LEU A 32 -1.78 -3.52 6.28
CA LEU A 32 -2.93 -2.66 6.05
C LEU A 32 -4.20 -3.47 6.27
N LYS A 33 -5.12 -2.98 7.10
CA LYS A 33 -6.43 -3.60 7.30
C LYS A 33 -7.52 -2.56 7.02
N ARG A 34 -8.64 -3.03 6.45
CA ARG A 34 -9.85 -2.22 6.29
C ARG A 34 -11.07 -3.09 6.51
N GLN A 35 -11.98 -2.63 7.37
CA GLN A 35 -13.30 -3.21 7.58
C GLN A 35 -14.34 -2.10 7.42
N GLY A 36 -15.09 -2.13 6.31
CA GLY A 36 -16.01 -1.05 5.99
C GLY A 36 -15.29 0.30 5.88
N SER A 37 -15.74 1.29 6.63
CA SER A 37 -15.13 2.62 6.70
C SER A 37 -13.88 2.69 7.58
N ASP A 38 -13.64 1.69 8.43
CA ASP A 38 -12.52 1.66 9.36
C ASP A 38 -11.26 1.08 8.71
N GLY A 39 -10.13 1.75 8.87
CA GLY A 39 -8.84 1.32 8.38
C GLY A 39 -7.75 1.44 9.42
N SER A 40 -6.72 0.61 9.29
CA SER A 40 -5.54 0.66 10.15
C SER A 40 -4.27 0.33 9.38
N ILE A 41 -3.17 0.92 9.82
CA ILE A 41 -1.81 0.61 9.38
C ILE A 41 -0.99 0.18 10.60
N GLU A 42 -0.39 -1.01 10.50
CA GLU A 42 0.55 -1.55 11.48
C GLU A 42 1.94 -1.54 10.84
N LEU A 43 2.92 -0.96 11.52
CA LEU A 43 4.34 -1.01 11.17
C LEU A 43 5.06 -1.83 12.24
N ASN A 44 5.81 -2.85 11.80
CA ASN A 44 6.71 -3.68 12.60
C ASN A 44 6.11 -4.38 13.84
N GLY A 45 4.79 -4.31 14.04
CA GLY A 45 4.07 -4.89 15.17
C GLY A 45 4.06 -4.03 16.45
N ASP A 46 4.75 -2.88 16.44
CA ASP A 46 4.88 -1.97 17.59
C ASP A 46 4.14 -0.63 17.38
N HIS A 47 3.92 -0.23 16.13
CA HIS A 47 3.21 1.00 15.79
C HIS A 47 1.94 0.71 15.00
N THR A 48 0.78 1.12 15.55
CA THR A 48 -0.51 1.02 14.87
C THR A 48 -1.21 2.36 14.87
N GLU A 49 -1.62 2.81 13.68
CA GLU A 49 -2.44 4.01 13.50
C GLU A 49 -3.74 3.61 12.82
N SER A 50 -4.85 4.24 13.20
CA SER A 50 -6.18 3.95 12.68
C SER A 50 -6.89 5.22 12.22
N GLY A 51 -7.87 5.06 11.34
CA GLY A 51 -8.69 6.15 10.85
C GLY A 51 -9.89 5.65 10.09
N VAL A 52 -10.86 6.54 9.90
CA VAL A 52 -12.16 6.22 9.30
C VAL A 52 -12.37 7.13 8.10
N SER A 53 -12.93 6.59 7.01
CA SER A 53 -13.37 7.42 5.89
C SER A 53 -14.65 8.19 6.22
N ASP A 54 -14.71 9.44 5.79
CA ASP A 54 -15.93 10.24 5.90
C ASP A 54 -17.10 9.63 5.10
N GLY A 55 -18.33 9.94 5.54
CA GLY A 55 -19.56 9.50 4.88
C GLY A 55 -20.14 8.20 5.45
N LEU A 56 -21.08 7.62 4.70
CA LEU A 56 -21.80 6.39 5.10
C LEU A 56 -21.40 5.18 4.24
N GLN A 57 -20.62 5.41 3.18
CA GLN A 57 -20.19 4.37 2.25
C GLN A 57 -19.15 3.47 2.91
N GLN A 58 -19.34 2.15 2.80
CA GLN A 58 -18.44 1.14 3.38
C GLN A 58 -17.76 0.27 2.30
N THR A 59 -18.26 0.34 1.06
CA THR A 59 -17.81 -0.51 -0.04
C THR A 59 -16.78 0.22 -0.91
N LEU A 60 -15.71 -0.47 -1.27
CA LEU A 60 -14.71 0.02 -2.22
C LEU A 60 -14.94 -0.65 -3.57
N ASN A 61 -15.16 0.15 -4.61
CA ASN A 61 -15.25 -0.32 -5.99
C ASN A 61 -13.90 -0.12 -6.69
N ALA A 62 -13.01 -1.10 -6.56
CA ALA A 62 -11.71 -1.08 -7.21
C ALA A 62 -11.74 -1.99 -8.46
N HIS A 63 -11.93 -1.38 -9.63
CA HIS A 63 -11.78 -2.10 -10.90
C HIS A 63 -10.34 -2.00 -11.39
N GLY A 64 -9.79 -3.11 -11.88
CA GLY A 64 -8.49 -3.15 -12.55
C GLY A 64 -7.44 -4.01 -11.86
N SER A 65 -6.18 -3.78 -12.23
CA SER A 65 -5.03 -4.53 -11.71
C SER A 65 -4.44 -3.87 -10.46
N VAL A 66 -3.79 -4.68 -9.62
CA VAL A 66 -2.96 -4.19 -8.51
C VAL A 66 -1.59 -3.77 -9.06
N TYR A 67 -1.14 -2.59 -8.66
CA TYR A 67 0.18 -2.07 -9.00
C TYR A 67 1.07 -2.10 -7.75
N LEU A 68 2.31 -2.56 -7.92
CA LEU A 68 3.29 -2.67 -6.86
C LEU A 68 4.56 -1.92 -7.27
N GLY A 69 5.08 -1.09 -6.36
CA GLY A 69 6.29 -0.29 -6.58
C GLY A 69 6.09 0.99 -7.41
N GLY A 70 4.96 1.17 -8.08
CA GLY A 70 4.65 2.38 -8.85
C GLY A 70 3.50 2.14 -9.82
N VAL A 71 3.10 3.17 -10.57
CA VAL A 71 2.04 3.11 -11.60
C VAL A 71 2.61 3.43 -12.98
N PRO A 72 2.02 2.92 -14.08
CA PRO A 72 2.50 3.18 -15.43
C PRO A 72 2.31 4.63 -15.88
N ASP A 73 1.31 5.32 -15.34
CA ASP A 73 1.02 6.73 -15.57
C ASP A 73 0.63 7.40 -14.24
N TYR A 74 1.32 8.48 -13.87
CA TYR A 74 1.06 9.23 -12.64
C TYR A 74 -0.30 9.94 -12.66
N ALA A 75 -0.90 10.18 -13.83
CA ALA A 75 -2.27 10.68 -13.92
C ALA A 75 -3.28 9.75 -13.23
N MET A 76 -3.00 8.44 -13.14
CA MET A 76 -3.82 7.48 -12.38
C MET A 76 -3.88 7.78 -10.87
N THR A 77 -2.94 8.58 -10.37
CA THR A 77 -2.90 9.03 -8.97
C THR A 77 -3.55 10.40 -8.78
N TYR A 78 -4.21 10.93 -9.81
CA TYR A 78 -4.73 12.31 -9.85
C TYR A 78 -3.66 13.35 -9.55
N GLY A 79 -2.42 13.09 -9.99
CA GLY A 79 -1.28 13.96 -9.74
C GLY A 79 -0.79 13.99 -8.29
N ARG A 80 -1.20 13.02 -7.45
CA ARG A 80 -0.77 12.97 -6.05
C ARG A 80 0.63 12.40 -5.88
N TYR A 81 1.03 11.45 -6.72
CA TYR A 81 2.34 10.81 -6.65
C TYR A 81 3.09 10.96 -7.96
N HIS A 82 4.38 11.28 -7.86
CA HIS A 82 5.27 11.53 -9.01
C HIS A 82 6.56 10.71 -8.95
N THR A 83 6.72 9.91 -7.90
CA THR A 83 7.89 9.06 -7.69
C THR A 83 7.41 7.63 -7.47
N SER A 84 8.14 6.70 -8.07
CA SER A 84 7.96 5.27 -7.83
C SER A 84 8.84 4.84 -6.64
N PHE A 85 8.47 3.71 -6.03
CA PHE A 85 9.27 3.09 -4.99
C PHE A 85 10.63 2.64 -5.53
N SER A 86 11.68 2.92 -4.76
CA SER A 86 13.03 2.44 -5.01
C SER A 86 13.50 1.66 -3.79
N GLY A 87 13.58 0.34 -3.92
CA GLY A 87 13.93 -0.55 -2.82
C GLY A 87 13.47 -1.98 -3.09
N CYS A 88 13.35 -2.75 -2.01
CA CYS A 88 13.06 -4.17 -2.06
C CYS A 88 11.71 -4.54 -1.43
N ILE A 89 10.89 -5.30 -2.16
CA ILE A 89 9.64 -5.87 -1.67
C ILE A 89 9.78 -7.40 -1.69
N TYR A 90 9.92 -7.99 -0.51
CA TYR A 90 10.21 -9.42 -0.36
C TYR A 90 8.96 -10.29 -0.34
N THR A 91 7.88 -9.80 0.28
CA THR A 91 6.67 -10.58 0.52
C THR A 91 5.46 -9.69 0.33
N LEU A 92 4.52 -10.15 -0.48
CA LEU A 92 3.21 -9.56 -0.62
C LEU A 92 2.18 -10.63 -0.27
N GLU A 93 1.25 -10.30 0.61
CA GLU A 93 0.12 -11.13 0.97
C GLU A 93 -1.13 -10.27 0.88
N VAL A 94 -2.19 -10.82 0.30
CA VAL A 94 -3.48 -10.14 0.16
C VAL A 94 -4.55 -11.03 0.76
N GLN A 95 -5.16 -10.59 1.86
CA GLN A 95 -6.11 -11.41 2.62
C GLN A 95 -5.50 -12.79 2.92
N ASP A 96 -6.25 -13.87 2.71
CA ASP A 96 -5.82 -15.24 3.02
C ASP A 96 -5.12 -15.93 1.83
N SER A 97 -4.57 -15.17 0.88
CA SER A 97 -3.88 -15.74 -0.29
C SER A 97 -2.52 -16.36 0.02
N GLY A 98 -1.98 -16.10 1.22
CA GLY A 98 -0.60 -16.40 1.57
C GLY A 98 0.40 -15.56 0.77
N ALA A 99 1.68 -15.90 0.87
CA ALA A 99 2.73 -15.21 0.14
C ALA A 99 2.54 -15.37 -1.38
N ILE A 100 2.29 -14.27 -2.07
CA ILE A 100 2.20 -14.19 -3.52
C ILE A 100 3.62 -14.23 -4.11
N ASP A 101 3.88 -15.17 -5.01
CA ASP A 101 5.08 -15.15 -5.84
C ASP A 101 4.96 -14.03 -6.88
N ILE A 102 5.44 -12.84 -6.51
CA ILE A 102 5.36 -11.63 -7.32
C ILE A 102 6.05 -11.82 -8.67
N GLY A 103 7.16 -12.56 -8.71
CA GLY A 103 7.92 -12.82 -9.94
C GLY A 103 7.17 -13.66 -10.96
N ARG A 104 6.34 -14.61 -10.49
CA ARG A 104 5.54 -15.48 -11.36
C ARG A 104 4.13 -14.95 -11.63
N LYS A 105 3.52 -14.26 -10.66
CA LYS A 105 2.12 -13.77 -10.74
C LYS A 105 1.99 -12.40 -11.37
N ALA A 106 3.08 -11.65 -11.54
CA ALA A 106 3.04 -10.35 -12.19
C ALA A 106 2.53 -10.46 -13.64
N LEU A 107 1.51 -9.67 -13.97
CA LEU A 107 1.02 -9.53 -15.34
C LEU A 107 2.03 -8.81 -16.24
N ARG A 108 2.74 -7.81 -15.67
CA ARG A 108 3.79 -7.01 -16.32
C ARG A 108 4.77 -6.48 -15.27
N GLY A 109 5.99 -6.18 -15.69
CA GLY A 109 7.02 -5.52 -14.87
C GLY A 109 7.86 -4.57 -15.70
N LYS A 110 8.33 -3.46 -15.10
CA LYS A 110 9.21 -2.46 -15.73
C LYS A 110 10.27 -2.04 -14.72
N ASN A 111 11.55 -2.19 -15.08
CA ASN A 111 12.69 -1.91 -14.19
C ASN A 111 12.63 -2.67 -12.85
N VAL A 112 12.07 -3.88 -12.86
CA VAL A 112 12.01 -4.76 -11.69
C VAL A 112 13.13 -5.78 -11.79
N PHE A 113 13.92 -5.90 -10.73
CA PHE A 113 15.05 -6.83 -10.64
C PHE A 113 14.99 -7.58 -9.32
N PRO A 114 15.58 -8.79 -9.24
CA PRO A 114 15.77 -9.47 -7.97
C PRO A 114 16.57 -8.59 -7.00
N CYS A 115 16.16 -8.59 -5.72
CA CYS A 115 16.90 -7.89 -4.67
C CYS A 115 18.30 -8.48 -4.49
N THR A 116 19.31 -7.62 -4.53
CA THR A 116 20.72 -7.99 -4.39
C THR A 116 21.19 -7.69 -2.97
N ARG A 117 20.89 -8.60 -2.05
CA ARG A 117 21.12 -8.52 -0.59
C ARG A 117 20.31 -7.45 0.15
#